data_AF-A0A966IJM2-F1
#
_entry.id   AF-A0A966IJM2-F1
#
_cell.length_a   1.000
_cell.length_b   1.000
_cell.length_c   1.000
_cell.angle_alpha   90.00
_cell.angle_beta   90.00
_cell.angle_gamma   90.00
#
_symmetry.space_group_name_H-M   'P 1'
#
loop_
_entity.id
_entity.type
_entity.pdbx_description
1 polymer ?
#
loop_
_entity_poly.entity_id
_entity_poly.type
_entity_poly.pdbx_seq_one_letter_code
_entity_poly.pdbx_strand_id
1 'polypeptide(L)'
;MRIKIFVRTFTSVEDAEMFNSVLHTKWPMLMKGKQGARFRLVVDEDKPHVSTVVWEFENEKIQKDIEAIIAQEIVRFTKALPN
;
A
#
# COMPACT_ATOMS: atom_id res chain seq x y z
N MET A 1 6.70 -17.58 -5.26
CA MET A 1 6.28 -16.57 -4.26
C MET A 1 7.23 -15.39 -4.35
N ARG A 2 6.69 -14.19 -4.52
CA ARG A 2 7.45 -12.93 -4.59
C ARG A 2 6.93 -11.98 -3.52
N ILE A 3 7.83 -11.30 -2.84
CA ILE A 3 7.49 -10.33 -1.80
C ILE A 3 8.02 -8.98 -2.23
N LYS A 4 7.20 -7.94 -2.09
CA LYS A 4 7.59 -6.56 -2.33
C LYS A 4 7.18 -5.71 -1.14
N ILE A 5 8.10 -4.89 -0.66
CA ILE A 5 7.86 -4.01 0.48
C ILE A 5 7.81 -2.58 -0.05
N PHE A 6 6.72 -1.89 0.24
CA PHE A 6 6.56 -0.47 -0.01
C PHE A 6 6.69 0.24 1.32
N VAL A 7 7.78 0.98 1.48
CA VAL A 7 7.99 1.82 2.65
C VAL A 7 7.82 3.27 2.22
N ARG A 8 7.01 4.01 2.95
CA ARG A 8 6.83 5.43 2.73
C ARG A 8 6.92 6.18 4.04
N THR A 9 7.82 7.16 4.04
CA THR A 9 7.98 8.10 5.15
C THR A 9 7.12 9.33 4.85
N PHE A 10 6.32 9.73 5.82
CA PHE A 10 5.54 10.96 5.80
C PHE A 10 6.19 11.99 6.72
N THR A 11 5.91 13.26 6.42
CA THR A 11 6.34 14.39 7.26
C THR A 11 5.51 14.50 8.54
N SER A 12 4.24 14.09 8.48
CA SER A 12 3.30 14.12 9.59
C SER A 12 2.75 12.74 9.89
N VAL A 13 2.45 12.48 11.17
CA VAL A 13 1.81 11.23 11.62
C VAL A 13 0.39 11.13 11.07
N GLU A 14 -0.36 12.23 11.04
CA GLU A 14 -1.73 12.27 10.51
C GLU A 14 -1.79 11.84 9.04
N ASP A 15 -0.82 12.27 8.22
CA ASP A 15 -0.74 11.86 6.81
C ASP A 15 -0.46 10.35 6.67
N ALA A 16 0.40 9.81 7.54
CA ALA A 16 0.69 8.39 7.58
C ALA A 16 -0.55 7.57 8.02
N GLU A 17 -1.26 8.01 9.05
CA GLU A 17 -2.50 7.36 9.52
C GLU A 17 -3.63 7.45 8.50
N MET A 18 -3.78 8.59 7.83
CA MET A 18 -4.74 8.78 6.76
C MET A 18 -4.42 7.86 5.59
N PHE A 19 -3.15 7.79 5.17
CA PHE A 19 -2.70 6.87 4.13
C PHE A 19 -2.96 5.41 4.54
N ASN A 20 -2.61 5.02 5.76
CA ASN A 20 -2.85 3.67 6.28
C ASN A 20 -4.33 3.27 6.26
N SER A 21 -5.21 4.15 6.73
CA SER A 21 -6.67 3.93 6.75
C SER A 21 -7.25 3.78 5.36
N VAL A 22 -6.77 4.62 4.44
CA VAL A 22 -7.10 4.57 3.03
C VAL A 22 -6.66 3.26 2.39
N LEU A 23 -5.41 2.83 2.63
CA LEU A 23 -4.90 1.56 2.11
C LEU A 23 -5.73 0.39 2.63
N HIS A 24 -6.05 0.37 3.93
CA HIS A 24 -6.91 -0.64 4.55
C HIS A 24 -8.29 -0.73 3.92
N THR A 25 -8.84 0.40 3.46
CA THR A 25 -10.20 0.45 2.89
C THR A 25 -10.19 0.11 1.40
N LYS A 26 -9.28 0.71 0.62
CA LYS A 26 -9.24 0.53 -0.84
C LYS A 26 -8.61 -0.78 -1.27
N TRP A 27 -7.58 -1.27 -0.60
CA TRP A 27 -6.85 -2.45 -1.08
C TRP A 27 -7.68 -3.73 -1.05
N PRO A 28 -8.45 -4.07 0.01
CA PRO A 28 -9.36 -5.21 -0.04
C PRO A 28 -10.36 -5.13 -1.20
N MET A 29 -10.82 -3.92 -1.54
CA MET A 29 -11.70 -3.69 -2.69
C MET A 29 -11.00 -3.93 -4.03
N LEU A 30 -9.78 -3.41 -4.22
CA LEU A 30 -9.01 -3.62 -5.45
C LEU A 30 -8.53 -5.07 -5.63
N MET A 31 -8.39 -5.77 -4.52
CA MET A 31 -8.01 -7.18 -4.47
C MET A 31 -9.22 -8.11 -4.60
N LYS A 32 -10.44 -7.58 -4.53
CA LYS A 32 -11.68 -8.35 -4.67
C LYS A 32 -11.77 -8.89 -6.10
N GLY A 33 -11.41 -10.16 -6.27
CA GLY A 33 -11.36 -10.84 -7.56
C GLY A 33 -9.96 -11.23 -8.05
N LYS A 34 -8.87 -10.80 -7.36
CA LYS A 34 -7.50 -11.25 -7.64
C LYS A 34 -7.07 -12.28 -6.59
N GLN A 35 -7.24 -13.57 -6.92
CA GLN A 35 -6.67 -14.67 -6.13
C GLN A 35 -5.15 -14.73 -6.35
N GLY A 36 -4.39 -14.98 -5.29
CA GLY A 36 -2.92 -15.12 -5.37
C GLY A 36 -2.12 -13.85 -5.04
N ALA A 37 -2.72 -12.86 -4.38
CA ALA A 37 -1.97 -11.78 -3.77
C ALA A 37 -2.49 -11.44 -2.37
N ARG A 38 -1.57 -11.19 -1.45
CA ARG A 38 -1.82 -10.79 -0.06
C ARG A 38 -1.11 -9.48 0.21
N PHE A 39 -1.73 -8.65 1.03
CA PHE A 39 -1.10 -7.45 1.53
C PHE A 39 -1.15 -7.47 3.05
N ARG A 40 -0.14 -6.88 3.68
CA ARG A 40 -0.04 -6.70 5.12
C ARG A 40 0.48 -5.30 5.37
N LEU A 41 -0.33 -4.49 6.03
CA LEU A 41 0.15 -3.23 6.59
C LEU A 41 0.94 -3.56 7.86
N VAL A 42 2.12 -2.97 7.97
CA VAL A 42 2.97 -3.00 9.15
C VAL A 42 3.09 -1.54 9.60
N VAL A 43 2.41 -1.23 10.69
CA VAL A 43 2.53 0.06 11.37
C VAL A 43 3.55 -0.13 12.48
N ASP A 44 4.56 0.72 12.51
CA ASP A 44 5.59 0.73 13.53
C ASP A 44 5.19 1.74 14.61
N GLU A 45 4.98 1.28 15.85
CA GLU A 45 4.58 2.14 16.97
C GLU A 45 5.69 3.12 17.36
N ASP A 46 6.96 2.77 17.13
CA ASP A 46 8.11 3.65 17.38
C ASP A 46 8.26 4.70 16.27
N LYS A 47 7.69 4.46 15.08
CA LYS A 47 7.78 5.33 13.90
C LYS A 47 6.41 5.50 13.24
N PRO A 48 5.48 6.22 13.89
CA PRO A 48 4.11 6.36 13.39
C PRO A 48 4.02 7.19 12.10
N HIS A 49 5.07 7.93 11.76
CA HIS A 49 5.21 8.66 10.49
C HIS A 49 5.67 7.77 9.31
N VAL A 50 5.98 6.49 9.56
CA VAL A 50 6.41 5.54 8.53
C VAL A 50 5.29 4.54 8.27
N SER A 51 4.81 4.50 7.03
CA SER A 51 3.90 3.47 6.56
C SER A 51 4.70 2.37 5.86
N THR A 52 4.65 1.15 6.38
CA THR A 52 5.27 -0.02 5.75
C THR A 52 4.19 -0.98 5.27
N VAL A 53 4.19 -1.28 3.97
CA VAL A 53 3.22 -2.22 3.37
C VAL A 53 3.98 -3.36 2.73
N VAL A 54 3.74 -4.57 3.22
CA VAL A 54 4.30 -5.81 2.66
C VAL A 54 3.27 -6.42 1.71
N TRP A 55 3.69 -6.71 0.49
CA TRP A 55 2.90 -7.38 -0.52
C TRP A 55 3.51 -8.73 -0.86
N GLU A 56 2.67 -9.75 -0.88
CA GLU A 56 3.03 -11.10 -1.28
C GLU A 56 2.24 -11.44 -2.54
N PHE A 57 2.95 -11.87 -3.57
CA PHE A 57 2.40 -12.27 -4.85
C PHE A 57 2.75 -13.72 -5.13
N GLU A 58 1.77 -14.49 -5.58
CA GLU A 58 1.94 -15.88 -5.93
C GLU A 58 2.72 -16.02 -7.25
N ASN A 59 2.44 -15.13 -8.22
CA ASN A 59 3.00 -15.17 -9.57
C ASN A 59 3.39 -13.77 -10.10
N GLU A 60 4.33 -13.72 -11.05
CA GLU A 60 4.81 -12.48 -11.68
C GLU A 60 3.72 -11.76 -12.48
N LYS A 61 2.80 -12.49 -13.11
CA LYS A 61 1.64 -11.88 -13.78
C LYS A 61 0.83 -11.04 -12.81
N ILE A 62 0.44 -11.63 -11.68
CA ILE A 62 -0.33 -10.98 -10.61
C ILE A 62 0.44 -9.79 -10.04
N GLN A 63 1.77 -9.94 -9.86
CA GLN A 63 2.63 -8.84 -9.43
C GLN A 63 2.54 -7.64 -10.37
N LYS A 64 2.78 -7.81 -11.68
CA LYS A 64 2.76 -6.68 -12.64
C LYS A 64 1.39 -5.99 -12.69
N ASP A 65 0.34 -6.80 -12.66
CA ASP A 65 -1.05 -6.36 -12.67
C ASP A 65 -1.41 -5.49 -11.45
N ILE A 66 -1.05 -5.95 -10.24
CA ILE A 66 -1.34 -5.22 -9.00
C ILE A 66 -0.38 -4.05 -8.82
N GLU A 67 0.88 -4.19 -9.24
CA GLU A 67 1.86 -3.12 -9.16
C GLU A 67 1.44 -1.89 -9.98
N ALA A 68 0.86 -2.10 -11.18
CA ALA A 68 0.30 -1.01 -11.96
C ALA A 68 -0.87 -0.30 -11.24
N ILE A 69 -1.74 -1.06 -10.57
CA ILE A 69 -2.87 -0.52 -9.80
C ILE A 69 -2.36 0.27 -8.58
N ILE A 70 -1.42 -0.31 -7.81
CA ILE A 70 -0.81 0.33 -6.64
C ILE A 70 -0.12 1.62 -7.06
N ALA A 71 0.67 1.61 -8.14
CA ALA A 71 1.37 2.80 -8.61
C ALA A 71 0.41 3.94 -8.96
N GLN A 72 -0.67 3.64 -9.69
CA GLN A 72 -1.69 4.65 -10.03
C GLN A 72 -2.39 5.22 -8.81
N GLU A 73 -2.74 4.36 -7.86
CA GLU A 73 -3.44 4.79 -6.65
C GLU A 73 -2.51 5.55 -5.70
N ILE A 74 -1.24 5.14 -5.53
CA ILE A 74 -0.24 5.93 -4.81
C ILE A 74 -0.10 7.31 -5.44
N VAL A 75 0.00 7.41 -6.78
CA VAL A 75 0.08 8.70 -7.48
C VAL A 75 -1.16 9.57 -7.20
N ARG A 76 -2.36 8.97 -7.22
CA ARG A 76 -3.61 9.66 -6.85
C ARG A 76 -3.58 10.16 -5.41
N PHE A 77 -3.11 9.35 -4.46
CA PHE A 77 -2.97 9.76 -3.07
C PHE A 77 -1.97 10.89 -2.89
N THR A 78 -0.81 10.82 -3.56
CA THR A 78 0.18 11.90 -3.50
C THR A 78 -0.28 13.20 -4.13
N LYS A 79 -1.16 13.14 -5.12
CA LYS A 79 -1.76 14.35 -5.70
C LYS A 79 -2.89 14.91 -4.85
N ALA A 80 -3.50 14.08 -4.00
CA ALA A 80 -4.61 14.46 -3.13
C ALA A 80 -4.13 15.00 -1.77
N LEU A 81 -2.93 14.65 -1.33
CA LEU A 81 -2.28 15.26 -0.17
C LEU A 81 -1.73 16.64 -0.59
N PRO A 82 -2.20 17.76 0.01
CA PRO A 82 -1.61 19.06 -0.23
C PRO A 82 -0.17 19.07 0.33
N ASN A 83 0.77 19.62 -0.44
CA ASN A 83 2.14 19.89 0.00
C ASN A 83 2.18 20.86 1.18
#